data_AF-A0A957PGZ4-F1
#
_entry.id   AF-A0A957PGZ4-F1
#
_cell.length_a   1.000
_cell.length_b   1.000
_cell.length_c   1.000
_cell.angle_alpha   90.00
_cell.angle_beta   90.00
_cell.angle_gamma   90.00
#
_symmetry.space_group_name_H-M   'P 1'
#
loop_
_entity.id
_entity.type
_entity.pdbx_description
1 polymer ?
#
loop_
_entity_poly.entity_id
_entity_poly.type
_entity_poly.pdbx_seq_one_letter_code
_entity_poly.pdbx_strand_id
1 'polypeptide(L)' 'GVGTPVPGGLSFREAHLLMEILAESTKICSLDVVEINPILDEQNRTAELAVALIASLLGQRIL' A
#
# COMPACT_ATOMS: atom_id res chain seq x y z
N GLY A 1 -12.00 -0.94 -0.04
CA GLY A 1 -12.64 0.36 -0.18
C GLY A 1 -11.94 1.30 0.77
N VAL A 2 -12.19 2.58 0.58
CA VAL A 2 -11.71 3.64 1.49
C VAL A 2 -12.89 4.48 1.95
N GLY A 3 -12.76 5.16 3.09
CA GLY A 3 -13.84 5.99 3.65
C GLY A 3 -14.27 7.13 2.73
N THR A 4 -13.32 7.77 2.04
CA THR A 4 -13.58 8.92 1.15
C THR A 4 -12.84 8.73 -0.18
N PRO A 5 -13.43 8.06 -1.19
CA PRO A 5 -12.76 7.81 -2.46
C PRO A 5 -12.63 9.09 -3.30
N VAL A 6 -11.43 9.32 -3.85
CA VAL A 6 -11.13 10.45 -4.74
C VAL A 6 -10.51 9.92 -6.05
N PRO A 7 -10.99 10.36 -7.23
CA PRO A 7 -10.44 9.93 -8.51
C PRO A 7 -9.04 10.51 -8.75
N GLY A 8 -8.23 9.82 -9.57
CA GLY A 8 -6.88 10.27 -9.97
C GLY A 8 -5.77 10.00 -8.95
N GLY A 9 -5.96 9.01 -8.08
CA GLY A 9 -4.91 8.55 -7.16
C GLY A 9 -3.81 7.72 -7.83
N LEU A 10 -2.85 7.27 -7.02
CA LEU A 10 -1.76 6.41 -7.48
C LEU A 10 -2.28 5.06 -7.98
N SER A 11 -1.68 4.55 -9.05
CA SER A 11 -1.82 3.15 -9.43
C SER A 11 -1.07 2.24 -8.45
N PHE A 12 -1.44 0.97 -8.44
CA PHE A 12 -0.75 -0.04 -7.61
C PHE A 12 0.75 -0.08 -7.88
N ARG A 13 1.16 -0.03 -9.14
CA ARG A 13 2.57 -0.11 -9.54
C ARG A 13 3.39 1.09 -9.08
N GLU A 14 2.82 2.28 -9.12
CA GLU A 14 3.47 3.50 -8.61
C GLU A 14 3.64 3.44 -7.10
N ALA A 15 2.60 3.02 -6.37
CA ALA A 15 2.67 2.85 -4.92
C ALA A 15 3.68 1.76 -4.51
N HIS A 16 3.73 0.65 -5.25
CA HIS A 16 4.68 -0.43 -5.01
C HIS A 16 6.13 0.04 -5.18
N LEU A 17 6.45 0.72 -6.29
CA LEU A 17 7.77 1.28 -6.54
C LEU A 17 8.17 2.29 -5.45
N LEU A 18 7.23 3.12 -5.00
CA LEU A 18 7.47 4.05 -3.90
C LEU A 18 7.88 3.29 -2.62
N MET A 19 7.19 2.20 -2.28
CA MET A 19 7.53 1.39 -1.10
C MET A 19 8.91 0.72 -1.23
N GLU A 20 9.28 0.24 -2.41
CA GLU A 20 10.62 -0.31 -2.65
C GLU A 20 11.72 0.75 -2.46
N ILE A 21 11.53 1.95 -3.00
CA ILE A 21 12.48 3.08 -2.81
C ILE A 21 12.62 3.44 -1.33
N LEU A 22 11.49 3.46 -0.59
CA LEU A 22 11.50 3.73 0.84
C LEU A 22 12.20 2.62 1.63
N ALA A 23 12.00 1.35 1.26
CA ALA A 23 12.68 0.21 1.85
C ALA A 23 14.21 0.30 1.66
N GLU A 24 14.65 0.60 0.42
CA GLU A 24 16.08 0.77 0.09
C GLU A 24 16.74 1.92 0.85
N SER A 25 15.98 2.94 1.24
CA SER A 25 16.52 4.06 2.00
C SER A 25 17.02 3.65 3.40
N THR A 26 16.52 2.55 3.96
CA THR A 26 16.79 2.08 5.34
C THR A 26 16.48 3.10 6.45
N LYS A 27 15.73 4.16 6.15
CA LYS A 27 15.40 5.25 7.08
C LYS A 27 14.03 5.13 7.73
N ILE A 28 13.20 4.21 7.23
CA ILE A 28 11.83 4.04 7.72
C ILE A 28 11.84 3.19 8.99
N CYS A 29 11.38 3.77 10.10
CA CYS A 29 11.36 3.12 11.41
C CYS A 29 9.95 2.71 11.87
N SER A 30 8.90 3.22 11.22
CA SER A 30 7.51 3.04 11.60
C SER A 30 6.59 3.19 10.39
N LEU A 31 5.43 2.54 10.42
CA LEU A 31 4.41 2.60 9.37
C LEU A 31 3.02 2.55 10.02
N ASP A 32 2.14 3.45 9.59
CA ASP A 32 0.70 3.38 9.88
C ASP A 32 -0.08 3.09 8.60
N VAL A 33 -1.04 2.17 8.68
CA VAL A 33 -1.94 1.81 7.57
C VAL A 33 -3.37 2.08 8.00
N VAL A 34 -4.01 3.04 7.32
CA VAL A 34 -5.27 3.65 7.73
C VAL A 34 -6.26 3.69 6.57
N GLU A 35 -7.50 4.09 6.87
CA GLU A 35 -8.56 4.36 5.89
C GLU A 35 -9.04 3.16 5.05
N ILE A 36 -8.65 1.93 5.39
CA ILE A 36 -9.26 0.73 4.81
C ILE A 36 -10.67 0.59 5.37
N ASN A 37 -11.65 0.56 4.48
CA ASN A 37 -13.05 0.32 4.82
C ASN A 37 -13.55 -0.97 4.14
N PRO A 38 -13.73 -2.07 4.90
CA PRO A 38 -14.22 -3.35 4.39
C PRO A 38 -15.64 -3.30 3.81
N ILE A 39 -16.51 -2.44 4.34
CA ILE A 39 -17.91 -2.33 3.90
C ILE A 39 -17.96 -1.83 2.44
N LEU A 40 -17.03 -0.95 2.08
CA LEU A 40 -16.89 -0.39 0.74
C LEU A 40 -15.84 -1.15 -0.10
N ASP A 41 -15.34 -2.29 0.38
CA ASP A 41 -14.35 -3.09 -0.34
C ASP A 41 -15.00 -4.19 -1.17
N GLU A 42 -14.35 -4.48 -2.29
CA GLU A 42 -14.71 -5.63 -3.11
C GLU A 42 -13.77 -6.77 -2.75
N GLN A 43 -14.30 -7.79 -2.07
CA GLN A 43 -13.55 -9.02 -1.74
C GLN A 43 -12.19 -8.73 -1.08
N ASN A 44 -12.14 -7.77 -0.14
CA ASN A 44 -10.91 -7.35 0.55
C ASN A 44 -9.76 -6.86 -0.35
N ARG A 45 -10.03 -6.54 -1.62
CA ARG A 45 -8.99 -6.14 -2.58
C ARG A 45 -8.15 -4.96 -2.11
N THR A 46 -8.74 -4.01 -1.38
CA THR A 46 -7.97 -2.87 -0.84
C THR A 46 -7.10 -3.28 0.34
N ALA A 47 -7.58 -4.20 1.19
CA ALA A 47 -6.77 -4.76 2.26
C ALA A 47 -5.60 -5.59 1.71
N GLU A 48 -5.84 -6.42 0.69
CA GLU A 48 -4.79 -7.19 0.01
C GLU A 48 -3.75 -6.27 -0.63
N LEU A 49 -4.19 -5.18 -1.26
CA LEU A 49 -3.31 -4.14 -1.79
C LEU A 49 -2.44 -3.53 -0.69
N ALA A 50 -3.03 -3.18 0.45
CA ALA A 50 -2.27 -2.65 1.59
C ALA A 50 -1.22 -3.64 2.09
N VAL A 51 -1.58 -4.92 2.23
CA VAL A 51 -0.64 -5.99 2.62
C VAL A 51 0.54 -6.08 1.64
N ALA A 52 0.27 -6.04 0.33
CA ALA A 52 1.32 -6.08 -0.69
C ALA A 52 2.27 -4.87 -0.59
N LEU A 53 1.74 -3.67 -0.34
CA LEU A 53 2.56 -2.46 -0.17
C LEU A 53 3.41 -2.50 1.11
N ILE A 54 2.85 -2.98 2.22
CA ILE A 54 3.59 -3.19 3.48
C ILE A 54 4.75 -4.16 3.22
N ALA A 55 4.48 -5.26 2.52
CA ALA A 55 5.51 -6.25 2.23
C ALA A 55 6.67 -5.67 1.41
N SER A 56 6.37 -4.85 0.39
CA SER A 56 7.39 -4.11 -0.37
C SER A 56 8.22 -3.18 0.51
N LEU A 57 7.58 -2.44 1.41
CA LEU A 57 8.26 -1.54 2.34
C LEU A 57 9.18 -2.31 3.30
N LEU A 58 8.81 -3.54 3.66
CA LEU A 58 9.61 -4.45 4.49
C LEU A 58 10.66 -5.23 3.68
N GLY A 59 10.85 -4.90 2.40
CA GLY A 59 11.93 -5.41 1.56
C GLY A 59 11.55 -6.59 0.65
N GLN A 60 10.28 -6.95 0.54
CA GLN A 60 9.84 -7.92 -0.47
C GLN A 60 10.04 -7.33 -1.88
N ARG A 61 10.76 -8.06 -2.72
CA ARG A 61 10.99 -7.72 -4.13
C ARG A 61 10.33 -8.76 -5.03
N ILE A 62 10.06 -8.37 -6.28
CA ILE A 62 9.52 -9.28 -7.28
C ILE A 62 10.60 -10.25 -7.81
N LEU A 63 11.87 -9.83 -7.82
CA LEU A 63 13.04 -10.57 -8.32
C LEU A 63 14.07 -10.82 -7.24
#